data_AF-A0AA39NVN1-F1
#
_entry.id   AF-A0AA39NVN1-F1
#
_cell.length_a   1.000
_cell.length_b   1.000
_cell.length_c   1.000
_cell.angle_alpha   90.00
_cell.angle_beta   90.00
_cell.angle_gamma   90.00
#
_symmetry.space_group_name_H-M   'P 1'
#
loop_
_entity.id
_entity.type
_entity.pdbx_description
1 polymer ?
#
loop_
_entity_poly.entity_id
_entity_poly.type
_entity_poly.pdbx_seq_one_letter_code
_entity_poly.pdbx_strand_id
1 'polypeptide(L)'
;PTGSSPQDYTRRFPLDPYGQEMSDNARVWQTYVEEAVSFDGERLDEYRDTIDVLLVFAGLFSAVLTTFVAQTSQNLQPNYGEASAILLIQLLIATNGSQPSIPSSPADYFSPNRLDVWINSLWFVSLTLSLITALVAVLVKQWMHQYVATISDSSARNRARIRQSRYVGLETWQVPMIVGFLPVLLHASLALFLVGLIIFLFSL
;
A
#
# COMPACT_ATOMS: atom_id res chain seq x y z
N PRO A 1 3.52 -35.59 -39.51
CA PRO A 1 2.65 -35.24 -38.37
C PRO A 1 3.18 -33.97 -37.70
N THR A 2 2.83 -32.82 -38.27
CA THR A 2 3.25 -31.50 -37.81
C THR A 2 2.57 -31.18 -36.49
N GLY A 3 3.38 -30.96 -35.44
CA GLY A 3 2.91 -30.52 -34.13
C GLY A 3 2.05 -29.27 -34.26
N SER A 4 0.88 -29.31 -33.66
CA SER A 4 -0.03 -28.18 -33.56
C SER A 4 0.64 -27.07 -32.76
N SER A 5 1.09 -26.02 -33.43
CA SER A 5 1.50 -24.79 -32.75
C SER A 5 0.25 -24.17 -32.08
N PRO A 6 0.30 -23.80 -30.79
CA PRO A 6 -0.82 -23.15 -30.09
C PRO A 6 -1.32 -21.85 -30.74
N GLN A 7 -0.54 -21.27 -31.66
CA GLN A 7 -0.78 -19.98 -32.32
C GLN A 7 -1.27 -20.09 -33.78
N ASP A 8 -1.81 -21.23 -34.23
CA ASP A 8 -2.33 -21.34 -35.59
C ASP A 8 -3.72 -20.65 -35.74
N TYR A 9 -3.71 -19.32 -35.70
CA TYR A 9 -4.88 -18.46 -35.83
C TYR A 9 -5.64 -18.67 -37.15
N THR A 10 -4.96 -19.18 -38.17
CA THR A 10 -5.52 -19.51 -39.50
C THR A 10 -6.55 -20.62 -39.46
N ARG A 11 -6.47 -21.51 -38.46
CA ARG A 11 -7.48 -22.57 -38.22
C ARG A 11 -8.63 -22.12 -37.33
N ARG A 12 -8.38 -21.17 -36.44
CA ARG A 12 -9.36 -20.69 -35.45
C ARG A 12 -10.31 -19.64 -36.02
N PHE A 13 -9.82 -18.80 -36.93
CA PHE A 13 -10.61 -17.78 -37.60
C PHE A 13 -10.48 -17.93 -39.13
N PRO A 14 -11.58 -18.23 -39.85
CA PRO A 14 -11.55 -18.39 -41.31
C PRO A 14 -11.14 -17.08 -42.01
N LEU A 15 -10.69 -17.17 -43.27
CA LEU A 15 -10.41 -15.97 -44.06
C LEU A 15 -11.67 -15.12 -44.23
N ASP A 16 -11.51 -13.81 -44.05
CA ASP A 16 -12.59 -12.86 -44.33
C ASP A 16 -12.88 -12.84 -45.84
N PRO A 17 -14.14 -12.64 -46.25
CA PRO A 17 -14.48 -12.41 -47.65
C PRO A 17 -13.70 -11.21 -48.22
N TYR A 18 -13.39 -11.25 -49.51
CA TYR A 18 -12.67 -10.16 -50.17
C TYR A 18 -13.38 -8.81 -49.95
N GLY A 19 -12.65 -7.81 -49.44
CA GLY A 19 -13.17 -6.50 -49.07
C GLY A 19 -13.78 -6.38 -47.65
N GLN A 20 -13.89 -7.49 -46.90
CA GLN A 20 -14.38 -7.50 -45.51
C GLN A 20 -13.28 -7.65 -44.46
N GLU A 21 -12.01 -7.59 -44.86
CA GLU A 21 -10.83 -7.73 -44.00
C GLU A 21 -10.71 -6.64 -42.91
N MET A 22 -11.46 -5.53 -43.05
CA MET A 22 -11.55 -4.46 -42.04
C MET A 22 -12.95 -4.32 -41.42
N SER A 23 -13.86 -5.25 -41.71
CA SER A 23 -15.20 -5.26 -41.14
C SER A 23 -15.14 -5.34 -39.61
N ASP A 24 -16.23 -4.97 -38.94
CA ASP A 24 -16.26 -4.86 -37.48
C ASP A 24 -16.00 -6.20 -36.75
N ASN A 25 -16.15 -7.33 -37.45
CA ASN A 25 -15.86 -8.67 -36.96
C ASN A 25 -14.77 -9.38 -37.80
N ALA A 26 -13.97 -8.63 -38.55
CA ALA A 26 -12.88 -9.21 -39.33
C ALA A 26 -11.92 -10.01 -38.47
N ARG A 27 -11.30 -11.03 -39.06
CA ARG A 27 -10.34 -11.93 -38.41
C ARG A 27 -9.26 -11.18 -37.65
N VAL A 28 -8.77 -10.07 -38.19
CA VAL A 28 -7.70 -9.27 -37.56
C VAL A 28 -8.11 -8.76 -36.17
N TRP A 29 -9.35 -8.32 -36.00
CA TRP A 29 -9.84 -7.80 -34.71
C TRP A 29 -10.08 -8.93 -33.71
N GLN A 30 -10.57 -10.09 -34.18
CA GLN A 30 -10.78 -11.25 -33.33
C GLN A 30 -9.45 -11.81 -32.82
N THR A 31 -8.48 -11.96 -33.73
CA THR A 31 -7.11 -12.39 -33.41
C THR A 31 -6.44 -11.42 -32.44
N TYR A 32 -6.56 -10.12 -32.70
CA TYR A 32 -6.00 -9.09 -31.82
C TYR A 32 -6.60 -9.13 -30.42
N VAL A 33 -7.93 -9.22 -30.30
CA VAL A 33 -8.60 -9.26 -28.98
C VAL A 33 -8.18 -10.51 -28.22
N GLU A 34 -8.06 -11.66 -28.88
CA GLU A 34 -7.63 -12.91 -28.24
C GLU A 34 -6.18 -12.85 -27.75
N GLU A 35 -5.25 -12.40 -28.59
CA GLU A 35 -3.84 -12.22 -28.21
C GLU A 35 -3.72 -11.19 -27.08
N ALA A 36 -4.47 -10.09 -27.17
CA ALA A 36 -4.50 -9.06 -26.14
C ALA A 36 -5.00 -9.59 -24.78
N VAL A 37 -6.02 -10.45 -24.78
CA VAL A 37 -6.52 -11.10 -23.56
C VAL A 37 -5.45 -12.00 -22.94
N SER A 38 -4.72 -12.76 -23.76
CA SER A 38 -3.61 -13.60 -23.28
C SER A 38 -2.48 -12.76 -22.68
N PHE A 39 -2.04 -11.72 -23.40
CA PHE A 39 -0.97 -10.82 -22.95
C PHE A 39 -1.36 -10.04 -21.68
N ASP A 40 -2.57 -9.50 -21.64
CA ASP A 40 -3.06 -8.77 -20.47
C ASP A 40 -3.24 -9.70 -19.28
N GLY A 41 -3.78 -10.90 -19.49
CA GLY A 41 -3.96 -11.91 -18.45
C GLY A 41 -2.65 -12.26 -17.75
N GLU A 42 -1.61 -12.62 -18.51
CA GLU A 42 -0.31 -12.99 -17.95
C GLU A 42 0.30 -11.87 -17.09
N ARG A 43 0.27 -10.62 -17.58
CA ARG A 43 0.84 -9.49 -16.82
C ARG A 43 0.01 -9.10 -15.61
N LEU A 44 -1.32 -9.12 -15.75
CA LEU A 44 -2.22 -8.71 -14.68
C LEU A 44 -2.25 -9.73 -13.55
N ASP A 45 -2.12 -11.02 -13.85
CA ASP A 45 -2.05 -12.06 -12.83
C ASP A 45 -0.77 -11.89 -11.99
N GLU A 46 0.39 -11.64 -12.61
CA GLU A 46 1.64 -11.37 -11.87
C GLU A 46 1.51 -10.14 -10.94
N TYR A 47 0.93 -9.05 -11.45
CA TYR A 47 0.72 -7.86 -10.63
C TYR A 47 -0.29 -8.09 -9.52
N ARG A 48 -1.36 -8.85 -9.78
CA ARG A 48 -2.39 -9.15 -8.78
C ARG A 48 -1.83 -9.99 -7.65
N ASP A 49 -1.04 -11.02 -7.98
CA ASP A 49 -0.38 -11.88 -6.99
C ASP A 49 0.57 -11.05 -6.12
N THR A 50 1.37 -10.18 -6.74
CA THR A 50 2.28 -9.27 -6.03
C THR A 50 1.50 -8.33 -5.09
N ILE A 51 0.44 -7.69 -5.59
CA ILE A 51 -0.41 -6.79 -4.81
C ILE A 51 -1.08 -7.51 -3.63
N ASP A 52 -1.55 -8.74 -3.84
CA ASP A 52 -2.21 -9.53 -2.80
C ASP A 52 -1.25 -9.87 -1.66
N VAL A 53 -0.01 -10.25 -1.98
CA VAL A 53 1.04 -10.46 -0.98
C VAL A 53 1.37 -9.16 -0.23
N LEU A 54 1.51 -8.04 -0.94
CA LEU A 54 1.81 -6.74 -0.34
C LEU A 54 0.69 -6.28 0.60
N LEU A 55 -0.58 -6.49 0.23
CA LEU A 55 -1.73 -6.12 1.05
C LEU A 55 -1.79 -6.92 2.36
N VAL A 56 -1.57 -8.23 2.29
CA VAL A 56 -1.51 -9.09 3.48
C VAL A 56 -0.36 -8.63 4.39
N PHE A 57 0.82 -8.41 3.82
CA PHE A 57 1.96 -7.92 4.59
C PHE A 57 1.66 -6.56 5.23
N ALA A 58 1.17 -5.59 4.46
CA ALA A 58 0.87 -4.25 4.94
C ALA A 58 -0.17 -4.27 6.07
N GLY A 59 -1.20 -5.11 5.96
CA GLY A 59 -2.20 -5.29 7.01
C GLY A 59 -1.61 -5.83 8.32
N LEU A 60 -0.84 -6.93 8.23
CA LEU A 60 -0.20 -7.55 9.39
C LEU A 60 0.83 -6.61 10.04
N PHE A 61 1.67 -6.00 9.22
CA PHE A 61 2.68 -5.04 9.66
C PHE A 61 2.04 -3.82 10.35
N SER A 62 0.97 -3.27 9.77
CA SER A 62 0.25 -2.14 10.37
C SER A 62 -0.39 -2.51 11.71
N ALA A 63 -0.90 -3.73 11.87
CA ALA A 63 -1.46 -4.20 13.13
C ALA A 63 -0.39 -4.28 14.23
N VAL A 64 0.78 -4.84 13.91
CA VAL A 64 1.93 -4.88 14.83
C VAL A 64 2.37 -3.47 15.20
N LEU A 65 2.59 -2.59 14.21
CA LEU A 65 2.99 -1.20 14.45
C LEU A 65 2.00 -0.43 15.29
N THR A 66 0.69 -0.62 15.06
CA THR A 66 -0.35 0.06 15.83
C THR A 66 -0.24 -0.28 17.31
N THR A 67 0.16 -1.52 17.65
CA THR A 67 0.36 -1.93 19.04
C THR A 67 1.54 -1.18 19.67
N PHE A 68 2.68 -1.10 18.96
CA PHE A 68 3.85 -0.35 19.43
C PHE A 68 3.52 1.14 19.59
N VAL A 69 2.91 1.76 18.57
CA VAL A 69 2.49 3.16 18.61
C VAL A 69 1.49 3.43 19.75
N ALA A 70 0.51 2.56 19.96
CA ALA A 70 -0.46 2.70 21.05
C ALA A 70 0.19 2.60 22.43
N GLN A 71 1.25 1.81 22.58
CA GLN A 71 2.01 1.70 23.83
C GLN A 71 2.92 2.92 24.03
N THR A 72 3.76 3.29 23.05
CA THR A 72 4.75 4.36 23.24
C THR A 72 4.19 5.75 23.15
N SER A 73 3.01 5.94 22.55
CA SER A 73 2.31 7.24 22.58
C SER A 73 1.85 7.61 23.98
N GLN A 74 1.73 6.64 24.89
CA GLN A 74 1.45 6.90 26.31
C GLN A 74 2.65 7.55 27.01
N ASN A 75 3.88 7.26 26.57
CA ASN A 75 5.10 7.91 27.09
C ASN A 75 5.16 9.40 26.73
N LEU A 76 4.38 9.83 25.73
CA LEU A 76 4.24 11.24 25.35
C LEU A 76 3.15 11.96 26.14
N GLN A 77 2.45 11.28 27.04
CA GLN A 77 1.41 11.86 27.89
C GLN A 77 1.87 11.94 29.35
N PRO A 78 1.41 12.95 30.11
CA PRO A 78 1.71 13.04 31.54
C PRO A 78 1.24 11.81 32.31
N ASN A 79 2.15 11.16 33.04
CA ASN A 79 1.79 10.10 33.97
C ASN A 79 1.26 10.72 35.28
N TYR A 80 -0.07 10.84 35.39
CA TYR A 80 -0.72 11.37 36.59
C TYR A 80 -0.44 10.53 37.85
N GLY A 81 -0.11 9.24 37.70
CA GLY A 81 0.33 8.39 38.81
C GLY A 81 1.66 8.85 39.38
N GLU A 82 2.67 9.05 38.53
CA GLU A 82 3.96 9.59 38.95
C GLU A 82 3.86 11.03 39.44
N ALA A 83 3.09 11.88 38.76
CA ALA A 83 2.87 13.25 39.20
C ALA A 83 2.25 13.32 40.60
N SER A 84 1.24 12.48 40.88
CA SER A 84 0.64 12.40 42.22
C SER A 84 1.61 11.86 43.27
N ALA A 85 2.45 10.87 42.93
CA ALA A 85 3.50 10.36 43.82
C ALA A 85 4.54 11.45 44.15
N ILE A 86 5.00 12.22 43.16
CA ILE A 86 5.92 13.34 43.34
C ILE A 86 5.29 14.40 44.27
N LEU A 87 4.02 14.75 44.03
CA LEU A 87 3.30 15.72 44.87
C LEU A 87 3.15 15.21 46.31
N LEU A 88 2.86 13.92 46.52
CA LEU A 88 2.78 13.31 47.85
C LEU A 88 4.13 13.34 48.58
N ILE A 89 5.22 13.06 47.87
CA ILE A 89 6.59 13.17 48.43
C ILE A 89 6.88 14.63 48.80
N GLN A 90 6.54 15.60 47.95
CA GLN A 90 6.73 17.01 48.27
C GLN A 90 5.90 17.45 49.48
N LEU A 91 4.68 16.94 49.64
CA LEU A 91 3.83 17.22 50.79
C LEU A 91 4.43 16.63 52.08
N LEU A 92 5.04 15.44 52.02
CA LEU A 92 5.78 14.85 53.14
C LEU A 92 7.03 15.66 53.51
N ILE A 93 7.73 16.25 52.54
CA ILE A 93 8.88 17.13 52.79
C ILE A 93 8.41 18.45 53.43
N ALA A 94 7.25 18.97 52.99
CA ALA A 94 6.61 20.16 53.55
C ALA A 94 6.28 20.00 55.03
N THR A 95 5.73 18.84 55.40
CA THR A 95 5.35 18.53 56.79
C THR A 95 6.54 18.31 57.70
N ASN A 96 7.72 17.96 57.16
CA ASN A 96 8.99 17.88 57.88
C ASN A 96 9.70 19.24 58.05
N GLY A 97 9.02 20.36 57.76
CA GLY A 97 9.51 21.71 58.04
C GLY A 97 10.44 22.30 56.98
N SER A 98 10.59 21.64 55.83
CA SER A 98 11.30 22.19 54.66
C SER A 98 10.31 22.84 53.70
N GLN A 99 10.65 23.98 53.11
CA GLN A 99 9.78 24.64 52.12
C GLN A 99 9.92 23.92 50.77
N PRO A 100 8.89 23.22 50.26
CA PRO A 100 8.98 22.58 48.95
C PRO A 100 8.85 23.64 47.86
N SER A 101 9.70 23.58 46.85
CA SER A 101 9.49 24.32 45.61
C SER A 101 8.35 23.65 44.84
N ILE A 102 7.16 24.23 44.89
CA ILE A 102 5.98 23.76 44.14
C ILE A 102 5.96 24.48 42.78
N PRO A 103 6.11 23.76 41.65
CA PRO A 103 5.95 24.35 40.33
C PRO A 103 4.59 25.04 40.13
N SER A 104 4.60 26.14 39.38
CA SER A 104 3.45 27.03 39.21
C SER A 104 2.48 26.56 38.12
N SER A 105 2.88 25.60 37.29
CA SER A 105 2.08 25.07 36.18
C SER A 105 2.18 23.54 36.07
N PRO A 106 1.11 22.83 35.66
CA PRO A 106 1.16 21.41 35.31
C PRO A 106 2.19 21.09 34.21
N ALA A 107 2.48 22.04 33.33
CA ALA A 107 3.46 21.89 32.24
C ALA A 107 4.92 21.79 32.73
N ASP A 108 5.21 22.25 33.95
CA ASP A 108 6.55 22.14 34.54
C ASP A 108 6.88 20.71 34.99
N TYR A 109 5.86 19.85 35.14
CA TYR A 109 6.04 18.47 35.60
C TYR A 109 6.20 17.47 34.45
N PHE A 110 5.90 17.86 33.22
CA PHE A 110 5.92 16.95 32.09
C PHE A 110 6.52 17.59 30.84
N SER A 111 7.73 17.16 30.51
CA SER A 111 8.35 17.40 29.21
C SER A 111 8.69 16.04 28.60
N PRO A 112 8.06 15.64 27.49
CA PRO A 112 8.33 14.34 26.89
C PRO A 112 9.79 14.30 26.43
N ASN A 113 10.44 13.17 26.70
CA ASN A 113 11.83 12.97 26.31
C ASN A 113 11.96 13.12 24.78
N ARG A 114 13.01 13.81 24.32
CA ARG A 114 13.23 14.04 22.88
C ARG A 114 13.34 12.71 22.12
N LEU A 115 13.93 11.69 22.74
CA LEU A 115 14.05 10.36 22.13
C LEU A 115 12.67 9.70 21.93
N ASP A 116 11.77 9.81 22.91
CA ASP A 116 10.41 9.24 22.80
C ASP A 116 9.61 9.91 21.68
N VAL A 117 9.78 11.22 21.49
CA VAL A 117 9.16 11.96 20.38
C VAL A 117 9.70 11.47 19.04
N TRP A 118 11.01 11.24 18.91
CA TRP A 118 11.64 10.73 17.70
C TRP A 118 11.19 9.30 17.36
N ILE A 119 11.18 8.40 18.34
CA ILE A 119 10.75 6.99 18.17
C ILE A 119 9.29 6.95 17.71
N ASN A 120 8.39 7.65 18.43
CA ASN A 120 6.99 7.70 18.05
C ASN A 120 6.81 8.30 16.64
N SER A 121 7.54 9.37 16.31
CA SER A 121 7.48 9.97 14.97
C SER A 121 7.90 8.98 13.88
N LEU A 122 9.00 8.25 14.07
CA LEU A 122 9.46 7.21 13.13
C LEU A 122 8.42 6.12 12.93
N TRP A 123 7.79 5.66 14.01
CA TRP A 123 6.76 4.63 13.94
C TRP A 123 5.44 5.12 13.35
N PHE A 124 5.02 6.36 13.60
CA PHE A 124 3.88 6.97 12.93
C PHE A 124 4.13 7.15 11.42
N VAL A 125 5.33 7.60 11.02
CA VAL A 125 5.69 7.72 9.60
C VAL A 125 5.72 6.34 8.95
N SER A 126 6.29 5.35 9.63
CA SER A 126 6.27 3.96 9.15
C SER A 126 4.84 3.43 8.96
N LEU A 127 3.96 3.63 9.95
CA LEU A 127 2.56 3.19 9.90
C LEU A 127 1.80 3.86 8.75
N THR A 128 1.93 5.19 8.62
CA THR A 128 1.27 5.96 7.56
C THR A 128 1.74 5.54 6.18
N LEU A 129 3.06 5.31 6.00
CA LEU A 129 3.61 4.83 4.73
C LEU A 129 3.09 3.43 4.36
N SER A 130 2.96 2.54 5.34
CA SER A 130 2.34 1.22 5.15
C SER A 130 0.88 1.32 4.71
N LEU A 131 0.10 2.18 5.38
CA LEU A 131 -1.31 2.40 5.05
C LEU A 131 -1.50 3.05 3.67
N ILE A 132 -0.66 4.02 3.30
CA ILE A 132 -0.66 4.61 1.96
C ILE A 132 -0.35 3.53 0.92
N THR A 133 0.64 2.69 1.17
CA THR A 133 0.99 1.59 0.26
C THR A 133 -0.20 0.64 0.08
N ALA A 134 -0.86 0.25 1.17
CA ALA A 134 -2.06 -0.57 1.12
C ALA A 134 -3.21 0.10 0.33
N LEU A 135 -3.45 1.39 0.56
CA LEU A 135 -4.48 2.15 -0.15
C LEU A 135 -4.22 2.18 -1.66
N VAL A 136 -2.99 2.51 -2.06
CA VAL A 136 -2.61 2.54 -3.48
C VAL A 136 -2.71 1.15 -4.10
N ALA A 137 -2.29 0.10 -3.38
CA ALA A 137 -2.42 -1.29 -3.84
C ALA A 137 -3.89 -1.68 -4.09
N VAL A 138 -4.82 -1.28 -3.22
CA VAL A 138 -6.26 -1.48 -3.44
C VAL A 138 -6.75 -0.71 -4.67
N LEU A 139 -6.35 0.55 -4.85
CA LEU A 139 -6.74 1.36 -6.01
C LEU A 139 -6.26 0.72 -7.32
N VAL A 140 -5.00 0.26 -7.37
CA VAL A 140 -4.47 -0.43 -8.55
C VAL A 140 -5.26 -1.72 -8.81
N LYS A 141 -5.58 -2.50 -7.78
CA LYS A 141 -6.39 -3.72 -7.92
C LYS A 141 -7.79 -3.43 -8.48
N GLN A 142 -8.45 -2.38 -7.99
CA GLN A 142 -9.74 -1.93 -8.52
C GLN A 142 -9.63 -1.51 -9.99
N TRP A 143 -8.56 -0.78 -10.33
CA TRP A 143 -8.33 -0.30 -11.68
C TRP A 143 -8.04 -1.44 -12.66
N MET A 144 -7.25 -2.44 -12.26
CA MET A 144 -7.02 -3.68 -13.02
C MET A 144 -8.31 -4.47 -13.24
N HIS A 145 -9.15 -4.58 -12.20
CA HIS A 145 -10.44 -5.25 -12.34
C HIS A 145 -11.32 -4.56 -13.39
N GLN A 146 -11.37 -3.22 -13.38
CA GLN A 146 -12.11 -2.44 -14.37
C GLN A 146 -11.50 -2.52 -15.78
N TYR A 147 -10.17 -2.66 -15.87
CA TYR A 147 -9.47 -2.83 -17.15
C TYR A 147 -9.92 -4.11 -17.88
N VAL A 148 -9.99 -5.24 -17.15
CA VAL A 148 -10.35 -6.56 -17.69
C VAL A 148 -11.86 -6.72 -17.88
N ALA A 149 -12.70 -5.89 -17.25
CA ALA A 149 -14.15 -5.96 -17.37
C ALA A 149 -14.58 -5.92 -18.86
N THR A 150 -14.99 -7.09 -19.35
CA THR A 150 -15.33 -7.35 -20.76
C THR A 150 -16.65 -6.65 -21.11
N ILE A 151 -16.65 -5.88 -22.21
CA ILE A 151 -17.87 -5.33 -22.79
C ILE A 151 -18.39 -6.36 -23.80
N SER A 152 -19.27 -7.24 -23.32
CA SER A 152 -19.80 -8.39 -24.07
C SER A 152 -20.65 -8.02 -25.29
N ASP A 153 -21.20 -6.80 -25.33
CA ASP A 153 -22.22 -6.41 -26.31
C ASP A 153 -21.67 -5.63 -27.53
N SER A 154 -20.35 -5.55 -27.69
CA SER A 154 -19.71 -4.75 -28.75
C SER A 154 -18.98 -5.60 -29.80
N SER A 155 -18.93 -5.13 -31.05
CA SER A 155 -18.21 -5.78 -32.16
C SER A 155 -16.73 -6.00 -31.86
N ALA A 156 -16.07 -6.96 -32.51
CA ALA A 156 -14.66 -7.28 -32.24
C ALA A 156 -13.74 -6.06 -32.39
N ARG A 157 -13.99 -5.23 -33.41
CA ARG A 157 -13.29 -3.96 -33.63
C ARG A 157 -13.50 -2.96 -32.49
N ASN A 158 -14.72 -2.82 -31.98
CA ASN A 158 -15.00 -1.91 -30.87
C ASN A 158 -14.34 -2.39 -29.58
N ARG A 159 -14.37 -3.71 -29.30
CA ARG A 159 -13.63 -4.30 -28.17
C ARG A 159 -12.13 -4.01 -28.28
N ALA A 160 -11.54 -4.20 -29.46
CA ALA A 160 -10.13 -3.91 -29.71
C ALA A 160 -9.78 -2.45 -29.43
N ARG A 161 -10.60 -1.51 -29.91
CA ARG A 161 -10.41 -0.06 -29.69
C ARG A 161 -10.55 0.34 -28.23
N ILE A 162 -11.57 -0.18 -27.54
CA ILE A 162 -11.81 0.12 -26.13
C ILE A 162 -10.65 -0.41 -25.29
N ARG A 163 -10.23 -1.67 -25.49
CA ARG A 163 -9.04 -2.22 -24.84
C ARG A 163 -7.82 -1.35 -25.10
N GLN A 164 -7.57 -0.97 -26.35
CA GLN A 164 -6.41 -0.15 -26.68
C GLN A 164 -6.44 1.23 -26.00
N SER A 165 -7.62 1.87 -25.91
CA SER A 165 -7.75 3.13 -25.17
C SER A 165 -7.46 2.96 -23.67
N ARG A 166 -7.92 1.86 -23.06
CA ARG A 166 -7.61 1.52 -21.66
C ARG A 166 -6.12 1.24 -21.46
N TYR A 167 -5.49 0.54 -22.40
CA TYR A 167 -4.06 0.24 -22.38
C TYR A 167 -3.21 1.50 -22.50
N VAL A 168 -3.54 2.40 -23.44
CA VAL A 168 -2.89 3.71 -23.54
C VAL A 168 -3.10 4.52 -22.26
N GLY A 169 -4.28 4.43 -21.64
CA GLY A 169 -4.52 4.97 -20.31
C GLY A 169 -3.55 4.40 -19.27
N LEU A 170 -3.40 3.07 -19.21
CA LEU A 170 -2.48 2.35 -18.31
C LEU A 170 -1.05 2.90 -18.39
N GLU A 171 -0.59 3.07 -19.62
CA GLU A 171 0.77 3.53 -19.92
C GLU A 171 0.92 5.04 -19.63
N THR A 172 -0.07 5.85 -19.97
CA THR A 172 -0.05 7.30 -19.70
C THR A 172 -0.06 7.59 -18.20
N TRP A 173 -0.84 6.84 -17.43
CA TRP A 173 -0.90 6.94 -15.97
C TRP A 173 0.24 6.21 -15.24
N GLN A 174 1.16 5.57 -15.98
CA GLN A 174 2.33 4.89 -15.44
C GLN A 174 1.99 3.85 -14.35
N VAL A 175 0.85 3.16 -14.49
CA VAL A 175 0.41 2.13 -13.53
C VAL A 175 1.48 1.05 -13.27
N PRO A 176 2.22 0.54 -14.27
CA PRO A 176 3.29 -0.43 -14.06
C PRO A 176 4.40 0.11 -13.14
N MET A 177 4.72 1.39 -13.27
CA MET A 177 5.70 2.06 -12.43
C MET A 177 5.19 2.17 -10.99
N ILE A 178 3.91 2.52 -10.79
CA ILE A 178 3.27 2.57 -9.46
C ILE A 178 3.34 1.19 -8.80
N VAL A 179 2.98 0.11 -9.52
CA VAL A 179 3.07 -1.26 -9.00
C VAL A 179 4.49 -1.62 -8.59
N GLY A 180 5.50 -1.23 -9.39
CA GLY A 180 6.90 -1.42 -9.06
C GLY A 180 7.38 -0.65 -7.82
N PHE A 181 6.78 0.51 -7.51
CA PHE A 181 7.13 1.31 -6.33
C PHE A 181 6.47 0.84 -5.03
N LEU A 182 5.32 0.15 -5.10
CA LEU A 182 4.61 -0.34 -3.91
C LEU A 182 5.51 -1.16 -2.96
N PRO A 183 6.27 -2.17 -3.43
CA PRO A 183 7.22 -2.88 -2.57
C PRO A 183 8.24 -1.95 -1.93
N VAL A 184 8.76 -0.96 -2.65
CA VAL A 184 9.81 -0.06 -2.16
C VAL A 184 9.30 0.78 -0.99
N LEU A 185 8.08 1.32 -1.09
CA LEU A 185 7.45 2.09 0.00
C LEU A 185 7.26 1.24 1.25
N LEU A 186 6.85 -0.02 1.08
CA LEU A 186 6.63 -0.95 2.18
C LEU A 186 7.94 -1.40 2.84
N HIS A 187 9.00 -1.62 2.06
CA HIS A 187 10.34 -1.86 2.62
C HIS A 187 10.89 -0.64 3.35
N ALA A 188 10.68 0.57 2.82
CA ALA A 188 11.08 1.81 3.48
C ALA A 188 10.33 1.99 4.81
N SER A 189 9.03 1.68 4.83
CA SER A 189 8.21 1.65 6.04
C SER A 189 8.80 0.67 7.07
N LEU A 190 9.09 -0.57 6.66
CA LEU A 190 9.71 -1.57 7.53
C LEU A 190 11.08 -1.10 8.07
N ALA A 191 11.92 -0.50 7.23
CA ALA A 191 13.22 0.01 7.64
C ALA A 191 13.09 1.12 8.70
N LEU A 192 12.16 2.07 8.53
CA LEU A 192 11.88 3.11 9.51
C LEU A 192 11.42 2.52 10.86
N PHE A 193 10.58 1.49 10.82
CA PHE A 193 10.16 0.79 12.03
C PHE A 193 11.34 0.13 12.75
N LEU A 194 12.19 -0.60 12.01
CA LEU A 194 13.36 -1.27 12.56
C LEU A 194 14.36 -0.28 13.17
N VAL A 195 14.59 0.87 12.53
CA VAL A 195 15.43 1.94 13.10
C VAL A 195 14.84 2.42 14.42
N GLY A 196 13.53 2.70 14.48
CA GLY A 196 12.86 3.09 15.72
C GLY A 196 12.93 2.00 16.80
N LEU A 197 12.82 0.73 16.42
CA LEU A 197 12.93 -0.42 17.33
C LEU A 197 14.33 -0.54 17.94
N ILE A 198 15.37 -0.38 17.13
CA ILE A 198 16.76 -0.40 17.61
C ILE A 198 16.98 0.72 18.62
N ILE A 199 16.54 1.94 18.32
CA ILE A 199 16.67 3.08 19.23
C ILE A 199 15.90 2.83 20.54
N PHE A 200 14.67 2.30 20.44
CA PHE A 200 13.85 1.94 21.60
C PHE A 200 14.55 0.90 22.50
N LEU A 201 15.12 -0.16 21.92
CA LEU A 201 15.83 -1.19 22.67
C LEU A 201 17.11 -0.66 23.36
N PHE A 202 17.79 0.31 22.78
CA PHE A 202 18.93 0.96 23.43
C PHE A 202 18.53 1.94 24.53
N SER A 203 17.29 2.42 24.54
CA SER A 203 16.78 3.34 25.55
C SER A 203 16.17 2.64 26.78
N LEU A 204 15.98 1.32 26.70
CA LEU A 204 15.37 0.47 27.74
C LEU A 204 16.43 -0.04 28.72
#